data_AF-A0A182WFC8-F1
#
_entry.id   AF-A0A182WFC8-F1
#
_cell.length_a   1.000
_cell.length_b   1.000
_cell.length_c   1.000
_cell.angle_alpha   90.00
_cell.angle_beta   90.00
_cell.angle_gamma   90.00
#
_symmetry.space_group_name_H-M   'P 1'
#
loop_
_entity.id
_entity.type
_entity.pdbx_description
1 polymer ?
#
loop_
_entity_poly.entity_id
_entity_poly.type
_entity_poly.pdbx_seq_one_letter_code
_entity_poly.pdbx_strand_id
1 'polypeptide(L)'
;MGVRHLQTFMDRKVKNGTYSIRMDREIRNAKKSTENPLVVVDLMALFGLFCDDRRGLLCGSQERQHMTVVVKRNHHESHTFVTVPVIFPTAITPPQMKDLISKDATMQTSLLQRKLQLLRWVCSDDLIDREEFNAIPSSLLLTVLVLYRLRQYGAIRMFEADLLLLIAHQVTMGLFDPAGEPYPQRLISRAFRLGFLFQKLYAHFARVAKSLGVPEEYRPSTPYDGLRFHNHYRLPGA
;
A
#
# COMPACT_ATOMS: atom_id res chain seq x y z
N MET A 1 4.27 -6.92 -11.39
CA MET A 1 5.47 -7.24 -12.20
C MET A 1 4.99 -7.78 -13.54
N GLY A 2 5.53 -7.30 -14.66
CA GLY A 2 5.21 -7.82 -16.00
C GLY A 2 6.28 -8.78 -16.51
N VAL A 3 5.93 -9.69 -17.42
CA VAL A 3 6.90 -10.57 -18.08
C VAL A 3 7.61 -9.79 -19.19
N ARG A 4 8.93 -9.63 -19.07
CA ARG A 4 9.73 -8.86 -20.03
C ARG A 4 9.66 -9.53 -21.42
N HIS A 5 9.48 -8.73 -22.47
CA HIS A 5 9.35 -9.16 -23.88
C HIS A 5 8.14 -10.04 -24.23
N LEU A 6 7.21 -10.28 -23.30
CA LEU A 6 6.01 -11.09 -23.58
C LEU A 6 5.19 -10.49 -24.74
N GLN A 7 4.96 -9.18 -24.73
CA GLN A 7 4.22 -8.49 -25.80
C GLN A 7 4.85 -8.74 -27.18
N THR A 8 6.16 -8.54 -27.30
CA THR A 8 6.90 -8.75 -28.56
C THR A 8 6.82 -10.20 -29.04
N PHE A 9 6.84 -11.16 -28.10
CA PHE A 9 6.65 -12.57 -28.42
C PHE A 9 5.23 -12.85 -28.91
N MET A 10 4.21 -12.33 -28.22
CA MET A 10 2.80 -12.50 -28.62
C MET A 10 2.54 -11.94 -30.01
N ASP A 11 3.08 -10.75 -30.31
CA ASP A 11 2.87 -10.09 -31.61
C ASP A 11 3.59 -10.79 -32.77
N ARG A 12 4.78 -11.36 -32.54
CA ARG A 12 5.65 -11.89 -33.62
C ARG A 12 5.59 -13.40 -33.79
N LYS A 13 5.26 -14.14 -32.73
CA LYS A 13 5.40 -15.60 -32.67
C LYS A 13 4.09 -16.32 -32.44
N VAL A 14 3.06 -15.64 -31.92
CA VAL A 14 1.74 -16.24 -31.71
C VAL A 14 0.77 -15.69 -32.76
N LYS A 15 0.31 -16.54 -33.67
CA LYS A 15 -0.69 -16.15 -34.67
C LYS A 15 -1.97 -15.72 -33.94
N ASN A 16 -2.41 -14.48 -34.18
CA ASN A 16 -3.53 -13.85 -33.46
C ASN A 16 -3.33 -13.76 -31.94
N GLY A 17 -2.09 -13.74 -31.45
CA GLY A 17 -1.77 -13.59 -30.03
C GLY A 17 -2.25 -12.26 -29.44
N THR A 18 -2.41 -11.25 -30.28
CA THR A 18 -2.98 -9.94 -29.92
C THR A 18 -3.99 -9.51 -30.98
N TYR A 19 -5.04 -8.85 -30.54
CA TYR A 19 -6.04 -8.27 -31.42
C TYR A 19 -6.59 -6.98 -30.80
N SER A 20 -6.90 -6.01 -31.65
CA SER A 20 -7.46 -4.73 -31.22
C SER A 20 -8.98 -4.84 -31.11
N ILE A 21 -9.49 -4.39 -29.98
CA ILE A 21 -10.93 -4.40 -29.68
C ILE A 21 -11.43 -2.96 -29.66
N ARG A 22 -12.57 -2.71 -30.31
CA ARG A 22 -13.31 -1.45 -30.15
C ARG A 22 -14.30 -1.60 -29.00
N MET A 23 -13.95 -1.03 -27.84
CA MET A 23 -14.75 -1.13 -26.61
C MET A 23 -16.22 -0.75 -26.81
N ASP A 24 -16.50 0.31 -27.57
CA ASP A 24 -17.90 0.72 -27.84
C ASP A 24 -18.72 -0.34 -28.57
N ARG A 25 -18.07 -1.12 -29.44
CA ARG A 25 -18.72 -2.22 -30.17
C ARG A 25 -19.00 -3.37 -29.22
N GLU A 26 -18.04 -3.75 -28.38
CA GLU A 26 -18.23 -4.83 -27.40
C GLU A 26 -19.29 -4.48 -26.35
N ILE A 27 -19.34 -3.23 -25.89
CA ILE A 27 -20.39 -2.77 -24.97
C ILE A 27 -21.77 -2.88 -25.63
N ARG A 28 -21.89 -2.50 -26.92
CA ARG A 28 -23.16 -2.65 -27.66
C ARG A 28 -23.53 -4.11 -27.90
N ASN A 29 -22.56 -4.98 -28.13
CA ASN A 29 -22.79 -6.42 -28.31
C ASN A 29 -23.21 -7.09 -26.99
N ALA A 30 -22.54 -6.75 -25.89
CA ALA A 30 -22.85 -7.24 -24.56
C ALA A 30 -24.28 -6.89 -24.13
N LYS A 31 -24.76 -5.68 -24.46
CA LYS A 31 -26.15 -5.27 -24.21
C LYS A 31 -27.21 -6.10 -24.95
N LYS A 32 -26.82 -6.79 -26.03
CA LYS A 32 -27.69 -7.67 -26.81
C LYS A 32 -27.54 -9.14 -26.43
N SER A 33 -26.55 -9.48 -25.62
CA SER A 33 -26.26 -10.84 -25.16
C SER A 33 -27.05 -11.13 -23.89
N THR A 34 -27.46 -12.38 -23.70
CA THR A 34 -28.00 -12.88 -22.42
C THR A 34 -26.91 -13.09 -21.38
N GLU A 35 -25.65 -13.15 -21.80
CA GLU A 35 -24.49 -13.29 -20.91
C GLU A 35 -23.81 -11.95 -20.68
N ASN A 36 -23.65 -11.59 -19.40
CA ASN A 36 -22.94 -10.37 -18.99
C ASN A 36 -21.43 -10.64 -18.96
N PRO A 37 -20.61 -9.92 -19.74
CA PRO A 37 -19.16 -10.10 -19.69
C PRO A 37 -18.61 -9.60 -18.35
N LEU A 38 -17.88 -10.48 -17.65
CA LEU A 38 -17.16 -10.12 -16.43
C LEU A 38 -15.78 -9.58 -16.80
N VAL A 39 -15.56 -8.29 -16.57
CA VAL A 39 -14.24 -7.66 -16.70
C VAL A 39 -13.60 -7.55 -15.33
N VAL A 40 -12.51 -8.29 -15.12
CA VAL A 40 -11.71 -8.18 -13.88
C VAL A 40 -10.58 -7.21 -14.13
N VAL A 41 -10.58 -6.10 -13.41
CA VAL A 41 -9.57 -5.04 -13.52
C VAL A 41 -8.62 -5.14 -12.34
N ASP A 42 -7.33 -5.30 -12.59
CA ASP A 42 -6.31 -5.13 -11.56
C ASP A 42 -6.12 -3.64 -11.25
N LEU A 43 -6.82 -3.18 -10.21
CA LEU A 43 -6.73 -1.81 -9.72
C LEU A 43 -5.31 -1.43 -9.25
N MET A 44 -4.47 -2.40 -8.86
CA MET A 44 -3.09 -2.13 -8.44
C MET A 44 -2.18 -1.89 -9.64
N ALA A 45 -2.42 -2.55 -10.77
CA ALA A 45 -1.73 -2.25 -12.02
C ALA A 45 -2.09 -0.85 -12.56
N LEU A 46 -3.35 -0.42 -12.37
CA LEU A 46 -3.80 0.93 -12.76
C LEU A 46 -3.37 2.03 -11.79
N PHE A 47 -3.14 1.72 -10.50
CA PHE A 47 -2.67 2.70 -9.51
C PHE A 47 -1.38 3.39 -9.94
N GLY A 48 -0.48 2.67 -10.63
CA GLY A 48 0.73 3.25 -11.21
C GLY A 48 0.46 4.35 -12.23
N LEU A 49 -0.64 4.27 -13.00
CA LEU A 49 -1.06 5.31 -13.96
C LEU A 49 -1.73 6.51 -13.27
N PHE A 50 -2.41 6.29 -12.15
CA PHE A 50 -3.00 7.36 -11.34
C PHE A 50 -1.97 8.11 -10.48
N CYS A 51 -0.84 7.45 -10.18
CA CYS A 51 0.29 8.04 -9.47
C CYS A 51 1.43 8.49 -10.39
N ASP A 52 1.31 8.29 -11.71
CA ASP A 52 2.26 8.81 -12.70
C ASP A 52 2.01 10.31 -12.88
N ASP A 53 2.58 11.09 -11.96
CA ASP A 53 2.52 12.54 -11.99
C ASP A 53 3.48 13.10 -13.04
N ARG A 54 3.17 12.85 -14.32
CA ARG A 54 3.95 13.35 -15.47
C ARG A 54 4.00 14.88 -15.55
N ARG A 55 3.30 15.61 -14.67
CA ARG A 55 3.20 17.08 -14.67
C ARG A 55 3.61 17.74 -13.35
N GLY A 56 4.05 16.99 -12.34
CA GLY A 56 4.44 17.56 -11.03
C GLY A 56 3.28 18.21 -10.24
N LEU A 57 2.03 17.79 -10.50
CA LEU A 57 0.81 18.34 -9.91
C LEU A 57 0.48 17.82 -8.50
N LEU A 58 1.10 16.74 -8.03
CA LEU A 58 0.87 16.21 -6.67
C LEU A 58 1.69 16.96 -5.60
N CYS A 59 2.80 17.58 -6.00
CA CYS A 59 3.62 18.45 -5.13
C CYS A 59 3.73 19.89 -5.67
N GLY A 60 2.87 20.26 -6.62
CA GLY A 60 2.86 21.57 -7.27
C GLY A 60 1.94 22.56 -6.54
N SER A 61 2.59 23.52 -5.88
CA SER A 61 2.10 24.70 -5.15
C SER A 61 1.27 24.46 -3.86
N GLN A 62 1.72 25.13 -2.79
CA GLN A 62 0.97 25.40 -1.54
C GLN A 62 -0.37 26.15 -1.76
N GLU A 63 -0.82 26.30 -3.00
CA GLU A 63 -2.03 27.04 -3.38
C GLU A 63 -3.27 26.14 -3.45
N ARG A 64 -3.11 24.81 -3.57
CA ARG A 64 -4.25 23.88 -3.61
C ARG A 64 -4.73 23.54 -2.20
N GLN A 65 -5.78 24.24 -1.76
CA GLN A 65 -6.46 23.96 -0.50
C GLN A 65 -7.33 22.69 -0.54
N HIS A 66 -7.67 22.19 -1.72
CA HIS A 66 -8.58 21.06 -1.88
C HIS A 66 -8.12 20.11 -3.01
N MET A 67 -8.35 18.81 -2.82
CA MET A 67 -8.09 17.75 -3.79
C MET A 67 -9.37 16.96 -4.07
N THR A 68 -9.64 16.68 -5.35
CA THR A 68 -10.76 15.81 -5.75
C THR A 68 -10.26 14.36 -5.80
N VAL A 69 -10.86 13.50 -4.97
CA VAL A 69 -10.58 12.07 -4.92
C VAL A 69 -11.76 11.26 -5.46
N VAL A 70 -11.45 10.15 -6.12
CA VAL A 70 -12.45 9.19 -6.59
C VAL A 70 -12.64 8.14 -5.50
N VAL A 71 -13.88 7.96 -5.03
CA VAL A 71 -14.24 7.02 -3.98
C VAL A 71 -15.23 6.01 -4.54
N LYS A 72 -15.06 4.73 -4.18
CA LYS A 72 -16.00 3.66 -4.49
C LYS A 72 -16.14 2.78 -3.26
N ARG A 73 -17.32 2.74 -2.63
CA ARG A 73 -17.53 2.08 -1.33
C ARG A 73 -17.69 0.58 -1.44
N ASN A 74 -18.35 0.10 -2.50
CA ASN A 74 -18.49 -1.32 -2.79
C ASN A 74 -18.57 -1.56 -4.30
N HIS A 75 -18.65 -2.83 -4.70
CA HIS A 75 -18.63 -3.21 -6.12
C HIS A 75 -19.97 -2.98 -6.84
N HIS A 76 -21.07 -2.80 -6.10
CA HIS A 76 -22.40 -2.54 -6.65
C HIS A 76 -22.67 -1.04 -6.90
N GLU A 77 -22.00 -0.16 -6.17
CA GLU A 77 -22.14 1.29 -6.31
C GLU A 77 -21.22 1.87 -7.40
N SER A 78 -21.70 2.91 -8.09
CA SER A 78 -20.86 3.72 -8.98
C SER A 78 -19.79 4.47 -8.18
N HIS A 79 -18.70 4.85 -8.85
CA HIS A 79 -17.72 5.73 -8.25
C HIS A 79 -18.31 7.14 -8.04
N THR A 80 -17.85 7.81 -6.99
CA THR A 80 -18.23 9.19 -6.66
C THR A 80 -16.98 10.05 -6.56
N PHE A 81 -17.09 11.33 -6.87
CA PHE A 81 -16.03 12.30 -6.67
C PHE A 81 -16.29 13.03 -5.36
N VAL A 82 -15.26 13.11 -4.50
CA VAL A 82 -15.31 13.84 -3.24
C VAL A 82 -14.17 14.84 -3.22
N THR A 83 -14.47 16.09 -2.89
CA THR A 83 -13.45 17.11 -2.67
C THR A 83 -13.09 17.12 -1.20
N VAL A 84 -11.81 16.90 -0.90
CA VAL A 84 -11.26 16.88 0.45
C VAL A 84 -10.24 17.99 0.63
N PRO A 85 -10.15 18.62 1.81
CA PRO A 85 -9.11 19.61 2.07
C PRO A 85 -7.73 18.95 2.04
N VAL A 86 -6.74 19.65 1.49
CA VAL A 86 -5.34 19.23 1.57
C VAL A 86 -4.81 19.69 2.93
N ILE A 87 -4.30 18.74 3.70
CA ILE A 87 -3.69 19.00 5.01
C ILE A 87 -2.18 18.97 4.83
N PHE A 88 -1.51 20.02 5.27
CA PHE A 88 -0.05 20.13 5.26
C PHE A 88 0.48 20.08 6.69
N PRO A 89 1.69 19.52 6.91
CA PRO A 89 2.29 19.54 8.24
C PRO A 89 2.59 20.99 8.63
N THR A 90 2.13 21.40 9.81
CA THR A 90 2.40 22.75 10.35
C THR A 90 3.74 22.82 11.07
N ALA A 91 4.18 21.70 11.69
CA ALA A 91 5.40 21.64 12.49
C ALA A 91 6.66 21.30 11.68
N ILE A 92 6.53 20.91 10.40
CA ILE A 92 7.66 20.53 9.54
C ILE A 92 7.56 21.25 8.22
N THR A 93 8.64 21.91 7.82
CA THR A 93 8.82 22.36 6.43
C THR A 93 9.29 21.17 5.59
N PRO A 94 8.48 20.65 4.64
CA PRO A 94 8.90 19.53 3.80
C PRO A 94 10.10 19.95 2.93
N PRO A 95 11.13 19.09 2.78
CA PRO A 95 12.21 19.35 1.83
C PRO A 95 11.68 19.43 0.41
N GLN A 96 12.43 20.08 -0.48
CA GLN A 96 12.08 20.14 -1.90
C GLN A 96 12.06 18.71 -2.48
N MET A 97 11.20 18.48 -3.47
CA MET A 97 11.04 17.15 -4.06
C MET A 97 12.36 16.60 -4.60
N LYS A 98 13.15 17.45 -5.26
CA LYS A 98 14.50 17.12 -5.76
C LYS A 98 15.45 16.59 -4.67
N ASP A 99 15.31 17.10 -3.44
CA ASP A 99 16.17 16.74 -2.32
C ASP A 99 15.64 15.46 -1.64
N LEU A 100 14.31 15.29 -1.58
CA LEU A 100 13.67 14.07 -1.08
C LEU A 100 14.09 12.83 -1.88
N ILE A 101 14.05 12.92 -3.22
CA ILE A 101 14.38 11.79 -4.11
C ILE A 101 15.85 11.74 -4.53
N SER A 102 16.69 12.62 -3.96
CA SER A 102 18.11 12.67 -4.27
C SER A 102 18.79 11.32 -3.97
N LYS A 103 19.72 10.93 -4.86
CA LYS A 103 20.56 9.74 -4.70
C LYS A 103 21.90 10.06 -4.01
N ASP A 104 22.17 11.31 -3.69
CA ASP A 104 23.37 11.70 -2.96
C ASP A 104 23.29 11.19 -1.51
N ALA A 105 24.29 10.40 -1.10
CA ALA A 105 24.36 9.78 0.21
C ALA A 105 24.44 10.82 1.35
N THR A 106 25.10 11.95 1.11
CA THR A 106 25.25 13.03 2.11
C THR A 106 23.89 13.70 2.36
N MET A 107 23.19 14.02 1.28
CA MET A 107 21.83 14.55 1.33
C MET A 107 20.82 13.54 1.93
N GLN A 108 20.93 12.25 1.61
CA GLN A 108 20.06 11.22 2.18
C GLN A 108 20.23 11.10 3.69
N THR A 109 21.47 11.09 4.17
CA THR A 109 21.78 11.00 5.60
C THR A 109 21.29 12.23 6.34
N SER A 110 21.57 13.44 5.83
CA SER A 110 21.15 14.69 6.47
C SER A 110 19.63 14.89 6.51
N LEU A 111 18.89 14.33 5.55
CA LEU A 111 17.43 14.42 5.50
C LEU A 111 16.70 13.24 6.16
N LEU A 112 17.40 12.19 6.60
CA LEU A 112 16.77 10.97 7.10
C LEU A 112 15.78 11.24 8.23
N GLN A 113 16.20 11.98 9.26
CA GLN A 113 15.33 12.31 10.40
C GLN A 113 14.06 13.03 9.93
N ARG A 114 14.19 13.99 9.00
CA ARG A 114 13.05 14.74 8.45
C ARG A 114 12.12 13.86 7.62
N LYS A 115 12.67 12.92 6.83
CA LYS A 115 11.90 11.92 6.08
C LYS A 115 11.12 10.99 7.02
N LEU A 116 11.73 10.54 8.11
CA LEU A 116 11.06 9.71 9.13
C LEU A 116 9.99 10.51 9.90
N GLN A 117 10.22 11.81 10.13
CA GLN A 117 9.23 12.70 10.72
C GLN A 117 8.01 12.90 9.80
N LEU A 118 8.25 13.12 8.50
CA LEU A 118 7.18 13.19 7.50
C LEU A 118 6.41 11.86 7.39
N LEU A 119 7.10 10.72 7.45
CA LEU A 119 6.44 9.41 7.42
C LEU A 119 5.54 9.20 8.64
N ARG A 120 5.97 9.63 9.83
CA ARG A 120 5.16 9.63 11.05
C ARG A 120 3.95 10.55 10.93
N TRP A 121 4.13 11.75 10.40
CA TRP A 121 3.04 12.69 10.14
C TRP A 121 1.99 12.11 9.17
N VAL A 122 2.41 11.48 8.07
CA VAL A 122 1.47 10.82 7.14
C VAL A 122 0.68 9.69 7.84
N CYS A 123 1.28 9.05 8.85
CA CYS A 123 0.57 8.09 9.68
C CYS A 123 -0.49 8.77 10.57
N SER A 124 -0.08 9.77 11.36
CA SER A 124 -0.96 10.56 12.23
C SER A 124 -0.26 11.85 12.63
N ASP A 125 -1.02 12.95 12.72
CA ASP A 125 -0.50 14.25 13.20
C ASP A 125 0.12 14.12 14.60
N ASP A 126 -0.45 13.29 15.47
CA ASP A 126 0.02 13.04 16.85
C ASP A 126 1.42 12.39 16.94
N LEU A 127 1.94 11.85 15.84
CA LEU A 127 3.23 11.14 15.82
C LEU A 127 4.40 12.01 15.37
N ILE A 128 4.13 13.25 14.98
CA ILE A 128 5.13 14.14 14.36
C ILE A 128 6.35 14.37 15.25
N ASP A 129 6.14 14.53 16.56
CA ASP A 129 7.20 14.83 17.55
C ASP A 129 7.54 13.61 18.43
N ARG A 130 7.04 12.42 18.08
CA ARG A 130 7.25 11.20 18.88
C ARG A 130 8.56 10.52 18.54
N GLU A 131 9.67 11.07 19.03
CA GLU A 131 11.03 10.55 18.79
C GLU A 131 11.25 9.13 19.30
N GLU A 132 10.39 8.64 20.19
CA GLU A 132 10.34 7.24 20.64
C GLU A 132 10.33 6.24 19.46
N PHE A 133 9.72 6.62 18.32
CA PHE A 133 9.68 5.82 17.11
C PHE A 133 11.05 5.64 16.44
N ASN A 134 12.02 6.51 16.73
CA ASN A 134 13.39 6.38 16.22
C ASN A 134 14.14 5.21 16.89
N ALA A 135 13.67 4.72 18.04
CA ALA A 135 14.24 3.55 18.71
C ALA A 135 13.74 2.22 18.11
N ILE A 136 12.70 2.26 17.27
CA ILE A 136 12.17 1.07 16.60
C ILE A 136 13.18 0.63 15.53
N PRO A 137 13.53 -0.66 15.45
CA PRO A 137 14.34 -1.18 14.35
C PRO A 137 13.79 -0.74 13.00
N SER A 138 14.65 -0.27 12.10
CA SER A 138 14.25 0.29 10.80
C SER A 138 13.31 -0.64 10.03
N SER A 139 13.62 -1.93 10.00
CA SER A 139 12.82 -2.99 9.38
C SER A 139 11.41 -3.17 9.93
N LEU A 140 11.14 -2.70 11.16
CA LEU A 140 9.85 -2.82 11.83
C LEU A 140 9.07 -1.51 11.90
N LEU A 141 9.71 -0.36 11.69
CA LEU A 141 9.07 0.96 11.82
C LEU A 141 7.77 1.06 11.00
N LEU A 142 7.82 0.65 9.73
CA LEU A 142 6.65 0.72 8.85
C LEU A 142 5.51 -0.19 9.33
N THR A 143 5.85 -1.37 9.85
CA THR A 143 4.86 -2.28 10.47
C THR A 143 4.20 -1.60 11.66
N VAL A 144 4.98 -1.00 12.57
CA VAL A 144 4.44 -0.35 13.77
C VAL A 144 3.51 0.82 13.39
N LEU A 145 3.88 1.64 12.40
CA LEU A 145 3.03 2.73 11.93
C LEU A 145 1.69 2.22 11.37
N VAL A 146 1.72 1.16 10.57
CA VAL A 146 0.50 0.54 10.01
C VAL A 146 -0.39 0.00 11.14
N LEU A 147 0.20 -0.69 12.13
CA LEU A 147 -0.54 -1.22 13.28
C LEU A 147 -1.12 -0.11 14.15
N TYR A 148 -0.35 0.96 14.39
CA TYR A 148 -0.83 2.15 15.09
C TYR A 148 -2.08 2.71 14.41
N ARG A 149 -2.03 2.90 13.08
CA ARG A 149 -3.15 3.43 12.32
C ARG A 149 -4.37 2.51 12.38
N LEU A 150 -4.18 1.20 12.22
CA LEU A 150 -5.28 0.24 12.34
C LEU A 150 -5.90 0.22 13.74
N ARG A 151 -5.09 0.38 14.79
CA ARG A 151 -5.57 0.50 16.18
C ARG A 151 -6.32 1.80 16.42
N GLN A 152 -5.80 2.93 15.92
CA GLN A 152 -6.41 4.26 16.04
C GLN A 152 -7.84 4.30 15.47
N TYR A 153 -8.08 3.61 14.34
CA TYR A 153 -9.41 3.51 13.71
C TYR A 153 -10.26 2.35 14.25
N GLY A 154 -9.80 1.62 15.26
CA GLY A 154 -10.53 0.48 15.82
C GLY A 154 -10.69 -0.72 14.88
N ALA A 155 -9.91 -0.78 13.79
CA ALA A 155 -9.98 -1.87 12.82
C ALA A 155 -9.50 -3.21 13.41
N ILE A 156 -8.45 -3.13 14.25
CA ILE A 156 -7.86 -4.28 14.95
C ILE A 156 -7.90 -4.11 16.47
N ARG A 157 -7.92 -5.23 17.20
CA ARG A 157 -7.78 -5.32 18.67
C ARG A 157 -6.31 -5.34 19.06
N MET A 158 -6.03 -5.12 20.36
CA MET A 158 -4.64 -5.07 20.84
C MET A 158 -3.87 -6.36 20.56
N PHE A 159 -4.44 -7.51 20.93
CA PHE A 159 -3.80 -8.80 20.65
C PHE A 159 -3.56 -9.06 19.14
N GLU A 160 -4.41 -8.50 18.27
CA GLU A 160 -4.26 -8.67 16.81
C GLU A 160 -3.07 -7.85 16.31
N ALA A 161 -2.86 -6.66 16.88
CA ALA A 161 -1.66 -5.87 16.63
C ALA A 161 -0.42 -6.56 17.19
N ASP A 162 -0.47 -7.08 18.42
CA ASP A 162 0.65 -7.79 19.04
C ASP A 162 1.05 -9.03 18.23
N LEU A 163 0.07 -9.81 17.76
CA LEU A 163 0.31 -10.98 16.94
C LEU A 163 0.94 -10.61 15.58
N LEU A 164 0.42 -9.58 14.91
CA LEU A 164 1.00 -9.09 13.65
C LEU A 164 2.44 -8.58 13.84
N LEU A 165 2.71 -7.87 14.95
CA LEU A 165 4.03 -7.37 15.28
C LEU A 165 5.01 -8.50 15.61
N LEU A 166 4.58 -9.49 16.40
CA LEU A 166 5.36 -10.69 16.71
C LEU A 166 5.76 -11.41 15.43
N ILE A 167 4.81 -11.60 14.52
CA ILE A 167 5.07 -12.29 13.25
C ILE A 167 6.04 -11.46 12.39
N ALA A 168 5.85 -10.15 12.27
CA ALA A 168 6.79 -9.30 11.55
C ALA A 168 8.21 -9.39 12.13
N HIS A 169 8.35 -9.37 13.45
CA HIS A 169 9.63 -9.57 14.13
C HIS A 169 10.23 -10.95 13.81
N GLN A 170 9.43 -12.02 13.87
CA GLN A 170 9.88 -13.37 13.54
C GLN A 170 10.38 -13.47 12.09
N VAL A 171 9.72 -12.81 11.14
CA VAL A 171 10.16 -12.76 9.73
C VAL A 171 11.48 -12.03 9.60
N THR A 172 11.57 -10.83 10.20
CA THR A 172 12.79 -10.01 10.15
C THR A 172 14.00 -10.73 10.73
N MET A 173 13.78 -11.53 11.78
CA MET A 173 14.83 -12.29 12.47
C MET A 173 15.03 -13.69 11.89
N GLY A 174 14.33 -14.09 10.82
CA GLY A 174 14.46 -15.41 10.21
C GLY A 174 14.08 -16.57 11.14
N LEU A 175 13.14 -16.34 12.08
CA LEU A 175 12.77 -17.30 13.12
C LEU A 175 11.81 -18.40 12.64
N PHE A 176 11.39 -18.37 11.38
CA PHE A 176 10.64 -19.45 10.75
C PHE A 176 10.78 -19.41 9.23
N ASP A 177 10.47 -20.54 8.59
CA ASP A 177 10.41 -20.67 7.14
C ASP A 177 8.97 -20.44 6.63
N PRO A 178 8.70 -19.36 5.88
CA PRO A 178 7.39 -19.12 5.29
C PRO A 178 6.94 -20.22 4.32
N ALA A 179 7.86 -20.90 3.64
CA ALA A 179 7.52 -21.93 2.66
C ALA A 179 7.02 -23.23 3.33
N GLY A 180 7.44 -23.47 4.58
CA GLY A 180 7.03 -24.61 5.39
C GLY A 180 5.79 -24.37 6.26
N GLU A 181 5.21 -23.17 6.23
CA GLU A 181 4.05 -22.84 7.06
C GLU A 181 2.81 -23.65 6.60
N PRO A 182 2.17 -24.43 7.48
CA PRO A 182 1.02 -25.25 7.10
C PRO A 182 -0.18 -24.37 6.76
N TYR A 183 -1.02 -24.82 5.82
CA TYR A 183 -2.30 -24.17 5.57
C TYR A 183 -3.26 -24.33 6.76
N PRO A 184 -4.08 -23.31 7.08
CA PRO A 184 -5.03 -23.39 8.17
C PRO A 184 -6.06 -24.48 7.89
N GLN A 185 -6.26 -25.38 8.85
CA GLN A 185 -7.30 -26.42 8.77
C GLN A 185 -8.72 -25.83 8.72
N ARG A 186 -8.91 -24.64 9.30
CA ARG A 186 -10.18 -23.92 9.31
C ARG A 186 -9.96 -22.45 9.02
N LEU A 187 -10.77 -21.89 8.11
CA LEU A 187 -10.75 -20.47 7.81
C LEU A 187 -11.58 -19.65 8.82
N ILE A 188 -10.95 -18.64 9.42
CA ILE A 188 -11.51 -17.67 10.34
C ILE A 188 -11.68 -16.38 9.56
N SER A 189 -12.93 -16.05 9.24
CA SER A 189 -13.29 -14.89 8.41
C SER A 189 -12.64 -13.57 8.86
N ARG A 190 -12.53 -13.35 10.17
CA ARG A 190 -11.89 -12.13 10.71
C ARG A 190 -10.38 -12.14 10.46
N ALA A 191 -9.69 -13.25 10.76
CA ALA A 191 -8.25 -13.36 10.56
C ALA A 191 -7.86 -13.13 9.10
N PHE A 192 -8.60 -13.75 8.17
CA PHE A 192 -8.40 -13.57 6.73
C PHE A 192 -8.58 -12.11 6.29
N ARG A 193 -9.70 -11.46 6.68
CA ARG A 193 -9.96 -10.06 6.34
C ARG A 193 -8.91 -9.11 6.90
N LEU A 194 -8.46 -9.34 8.13
CA LEU A 194 -7.43 -8.52 8.76
C LEU A 194 -6.06 -8.70 8.13
N GLY A 195 -5.66 -9.94 7.80
CA GLY A 195 -4.43 -10.19 7.05
C GLY A 195 -4.41 -9.45 5.71
N PHE A 196 -5.53 -9.53 4.96
CA PHE A 196 -5.68 -8.77 3.72
C PHE A 196 -5.63 -7.25 3.93
N LEU A 197 -6.37 -6.72 4.90
CA LEU A 197 -6.39 -5.29 5.22
C LEU A 197 -5.00 -4.77 5.61
N PHE A 198 -4.30 -5.50 6.47
CA PHE A 198 -2.94 -5.17 6.90
C PHE A 198 -1.99 -5.10 5.71
N GLN A 199 -1.98 -6.11 4.84
CA GLN A 199 -1.13 -6.11 3.64
C GLN A 199 -1.43 -4.94 2.70
N LYS A 200 -2.71 -4.62 2.50
CA LYS A 200 -3.11 -3.50 1.63
C LYS A 200 -2.67 -2.17 2.21
N LEU A 201 -2.84 -1.97 3.51
CA LEU A 201 -2.43 -0.73 4.17
C LEU A 201 -0.90 -0.61 4.22
N TYR A 202 -0.20 -1.70 4.53
CA TYR A 202 1.25 -1.74 4.50
C TYR A 202 1.81 -1.40 3.12
N ALA A 203 1.27 -1.99 2.05
CA ALA A 203 1.69 -1.68 0.69
C ALA A 203 1.46 -0.21 0.33
N HIS A 204 0.41 0.41 0.88
CA HIS A 204 0.18 1.86 0.72
C HIS A 204 1.25 2.67 1.46
N PHE A 205 1.51 2.36 2.73
CA PHE A 205 2.55 3.00 3.53
C PHE A 205 3.96 2.83 2.94
N ALA A 206 4.28 1.66 2.38
CA ALA A 206 5.55 1.41 1.71
C ALA A 206 5.75 2.28 0.46
N ARG A 207 4.68 2.53 -0.30
CA ARG A 207 4.71 3.47 -1.43
C ARG A 207 4.89 4.91 -0.96
N VAL A 208 4.20 5.33 0.10
CA VAL A 208 4.41 6.65 0.72
C VAL A 208 5.86 6.81 1.17
N ALA A 209 6.40 5.85 1.92
CA ALA A 209 7.79 5.87 2.37
C ALA A 209 8.77 5.97 1.19
N LYS A 210 8.52 5.21 0.11
CA LYS A 210 9.29 5.31 -1.12
C LYS A 210 9.21 6.71 -1.75
N SER A 211 8.03 7.32 -1.81
CA SER A 211 7.83 8.68 -2.34
C SER A 211 8.51 9.76 -1.49
N LEU A 212 8.62 9.54 -0.18
CA LEU A 212 9.40 10.39 0.74
C LEU A 212 10.92 10.15 0.63
N GLY A 213 11.36 9.22 -0.22
CA GLY A 213 12.77 8.87 -0.39
C GLY A 213 13.37 8.22 0.86
N VAL A 214 12.56 7.51 1.64
CA VAL A 214 13.03 6.74 2.81
C VAL A 214 13.85 5.52 2.33
N PRO A 215 15.00 5.23 2.97
CA PRO A 215 15.87 4.10 2.61
C PRO A 215 15.16 2.73 2.69
N GLU A 216 15.68 1.75 1.96
CA GLU A 216 15.06 0.42 1.82
C GLU A 216 14.94 -0.36 3.13
N GLU A 217 15.89 -0.18 4.04
CA GLU A 217 15.88 -0.79 5.38
C GLU A 217 14.62 -0.43 6.18
N TYR A 218 14.00 0.72 5.93
CA TYR A 218 12.74 1.12 6.57
C TYR A 218 11.48 0.67 5.82
N ARG A 219 11.63 0.10 4.62
CA ARG A 219 10.51 -0.34 3.77
C ARG A 219 10.79 -1.74 3.19
N PRO A 220 10.96 -2.77 4.03
CA PRO A 220 11.21 -4.12 3.56
C PRO A 220 10.10 -4.57 2.60
N SER A 221 10.50 -5.33 1.57
CA SER A 221 9.74 -5.55 0.33
C SER A 221 8.41 -6.27 0.52
N THR A 222 8.21 -6.96 1.65
CA THR A 222 7.05 -7.80 1.84
C THR A 222 6.58 -7.74 3.29
N PRO A 223 5.40 -7.17 3.58
CA PRO A 223 4.73 -7.51 4.82
C PRO A 223 4.41 -9.00 4.80
N TYR A 224 4.49 -9.63 5.96
CA TYR A 224 4.24 -11.05 6.09
C TYR A 224 2.86 -11.46 5.56
N ASP A 225 2.76 -12.69 5.03
CA ASP A 225 1.52 -13.21 4.47
C ASP A 225 0.45 -13.41 5.56
N GLY A 226 -0.84 -13.38 5.21
CA GLY A 226 -1.91 -13.53 6.19
C GLY A 226 -1.97 -14.93 6.82
N LEU A 227 -1.07 -15.86 6.44
CA LEU A 227 -1.16 -17.29 6.70
C LEU A 227 -0.86 -17.62 8.16
N ARG A 228 0.34 -17.32 8.65
CA ARG A 228 0.68 -17.56 10.07
C ARG A 228 -0.14 -16.70 11.01
N PHE A 229 -0.50 -15.46 10.61
CA PHE A 229 -1.47 -14.68 11.38
C PHE A 229 -2.75 -15.46 11.58
N HIS A 230 -3.25 -16.08 10.51
CA HIS A 230 -4.43 -16.92 10.56
C HIS A 230 -4.23 -18.19 11.40
N ASN A 231 -3.10 -18.89 11.29
CA ASN A 231 -2.82 -20.10 12.07
C ASN A 231 -2.74 -19.83 13.58
N HIS A 232 -2.15 -18.69 13.96
CA HIS A 232 -2.03 -18.28 15.35
C HIS A 232 -3.24 -17.47 15.86
N TYR A 233 -4.24 -17.22 15.01
CA TYR A 233 -5.43 -16.48 15.40
C TYR A 233 -6.35 -17.32 16.29
N ARG A 234 -6.06 -17.31 17.59
CA ARG A 234 -6.93 -17.90 18.61
C ARG A 234 -7.75 -16.78 19.26
N LEU A 235 -9.07 -16.92 19.24
CA LEU A 235 -9.93 -15.99 19.97
C LEU A 235 -9.68 -16.19 21.48
N PRO A 236 -9.39 -15.14 22.26
CA PRO A 236 -9.37 -15.27 23.70
C PRO A 236 -10.78 -15.66 24.17
N GLY A 237 -10.92 -16.86 24.74
CA GLY A 237 -12.18 -17.36 25.33
C GLY A 237 -12.97 -18.40 24.53
N ALA A 238 -12.31 -19.20 23.68
CA ALA A 238 -12.87 -20.46 23.19
C ALA A 238 -12.37 -21.64 24.02
#